data_AF-A0AAP2D5M6-F1
#
_entry.id   AF-A0AAP2D5M6-F1
#
_cell.length_a   1.000
_cell.length_b   1.000
_cell.length_c   1.000
_cell.angle_alpha   90.00
_cell.angle_beta   90.00
_cell.angle_gamma   90.00
#
_symmetry.space_group_name_H-M   'P 1'
#
loop_
_entity.id
_entity.type
_entity.pdbx_description
1 polymer ?
#
loop_
_entity_poly.entity_id
_entity_poly.type
_entity_poly.pdbx_seq_one_letter_code
_entity_poly.pdbx_strand_id
1 'polypeptide(L)'
;MKHTIKYFAMLACLAGLAVFYSCSDDDDDAPTTFTIASLMADSKDLNGATSATEVPVDADLTATFNTDVDASTATSSNIMLKRTFDNATVDLDIDVSDKTITITPVDGMSGGVQYILSVGAGLKSTSGVAFTAAERSFTTAGTFAPEGALAHWMFENNGDDVIGNHDAAATDIIDVTYTAGRNANAGMAATFNGTTSIMEITNGTDFTNTKDFALSLWVKPDSSAHHGGNFVVGLGGLNGFQFELNKNDGKLAAQYELADGSTASEDTWIDGRGIYGEGQWPGYTYSKDYTSQGGFAAVVQQKWTHFVFMYNGTTKVGSAYINGELAKSFDFNKWPAGEAKLGVKGMKFKVQEGVGQNLAFGFLADRSSTAFDYAVYSNPNHNHFKGQLDDVRIYHKVLTDKEIEVMYNSEKP
;
A
#
# COMPACT_ATOMS: atom_id res chain seq x y z
N MET A 1 108.31 34.72 -12.67
CA MET A 1 107.43 35.70 -13.36
C MET A 1 106.14 35.83 -12.54
N LYS A 2 105.66 37.03 -12.23
CA LYS A 2 104.39 37.61 -12.78
C LYS A 2 103.21 36.63 -12.76
N HIS A 3 102.09 36.81 -12.04
CA HIS A 3 101.55 37.94 -11.24
C HIS A 3 100.71 37.36 -10.04
N THR A 4 100.80 37.85 -8.78
CA THR A 4 99.90 38.84 -8.11
C THR A 4 98.40 38.68 -8.45
N ILE A 5 97.46 38.61 -7.49
CA ILE A 5 97.04 39.65 -6.51
C ILE A 5 96.57 39.04 -5.14
N LYS A 6 96.40 39.85 -4.08
CA LYS A 6 95.92 39.48 -2.72
C LYS A 6 94.60 40.17 -2.32
N TYR A 7 93.75 39.50 -1.51
CA TYR A 7 92.81 39.99 -0.47
C TYR A 7 92.27 38.74 0.29
N PHE A 8 92.03 38.65 1.62
CA PHE A 8 92.11 39.54 2.80
C PHE A 8 91.01 40.63 2.90
N ALA A 9 90.12 40.69 3.90
CA ALA A 9 89.83 39.86 5.10
C ALA A 9 88.27 39.66 5.20
N MET A 10 87.51 39.48 6.30
CA MET A 10 87.65 39.47 7.78
C MET A 10 86.40 38.72 8.32
N LEU A 11 86.45 37.57 9.03
CA LEU A 11 86.89 37.25 10.42
C LEU A 11 85.88 37.56 11.56
N ALA A 12 85.05 36.57 11.91
CA ALA A 12 84.57 36.22 13.26
C ALA A 12 83.84 34.84 13.15
N CYS A 13 84.19 33.71 13.79
CA CYS A 13 84.63 33.34 15.15
C CYS A 13 83.48 32.86 16.08
N LEU A 14 83.34 31.52 16.16
CA LEU A 14 82.82 30.67 17.24
C LEU A 14 81.57 31.11 18.03
N ALA A 15 80.53 30.27 18.00
CA ALA A 15 80.24 29.36 19.11
C ALA A 15 79.40 28.17 18.60
N GLY A 16 79.53 26.99 19.22
CA GLY A 16 78.68 25.84 18.91
C GLY A 16 77.66 25.59 20.02
N LEU A 17 76.41 25.31 19.65
CA LEU A 17 75.41 24.72 20.54
C LEU A 17 74.66 23.64 19.76
N ALA A 18 74.64 22.41 20.29
CA ALA A 18 73.86 21.34 19.68
C ALA A 18 72.39 21.50 20.10
N VAL A 19 71.53 21.89 19.15
CA VAL A 19 70.07 21.82 19.32
C VAL A 19 69.60 20.57 18.57
N PHE A 20 69.16 19.56 19.32
CA PHE A 20 68.33 18.50 18.75
C PHE A 20 66.99 19.12 18.38
N TYR A 21 66.80 19.45 17.11
CA TYR A 21 65.45 19.53 16.57
C TYR A 21 64.93 18.10 16.52
N SER A 22 64.13 17.75 17.53
CA SER A 22 63.22 16.63 17.39
C SER A 22 62.33 16.93 16.19
N CYS A 23 62.21 15.99 15.26
CA CYS A 23 60.90 15.87 14.61
C CYS A 23 59.94 15.50 15.74
N SER A 24 58.92 16.31 15.95
CA SER A 24 57.64 15.80 16.39
C SER A 24 57.04 15.12 15.17
N ASP A 25 57.21 13.81 15.07
CA ASP A 25 56.52 12.97 14.08
C ASP A 25 55.04 12.83 14.50
N ASP A 26 54.38 13.97 14.70
CA ASP A 26 52.95 14.11 14.95
C ASP A 26 52.24 14.15 13.58
N ASP A 27 52.51 13.13 12.75
CA ASP A 27 51.59 12.72 11.69
C ASP A 27 50.36 12.10 12.39
N ASP A 28 49.51 12.96 12.94
CA ASP A 28 48.12 12.63 13.26
C ASP A 28 47.47 12.17 11.95
N ASP A 29 47.40 10.86 11.77
CA ASP A 29 47.08 10.16 10.53
C ASP A 29 45.61 10.41 10.13
N ALA A 30 45.37 11.61 9.58
CA ALA A 30 44.05 12.17 9.35
C ALA A 30 43.23 11.21 8.47
N PRO A 31 42.07 10.71 8.95
CA PRO A 31 41.48 9.48 8.45
C PRO A 31 41.16 9.56 6.95
N THR A 32 41.99 8.89 6.15
CA THR A 32 42.02 8.96 4.68
C THR A 32 40.75 8.42 4.00
N THR A 33 39.83 7.85 4.78
CA THR A 33 38.51 7.37 4.35
C THR A 33 37.48 7.75 5.41
N PHE A 34 36.26 8.09 4.95
CA PHE A 34 35.11 8.33 5.82
C PHE A 34 34.00 7.35 5.43
N THR A 35 33.69 6.42 6.33
CA THR A 35 32.85 5.23 6.06
C THR A 35 31.92 4.90 7.22
N ILE A 36 30.77 4.31 6.91
CA ILE A 36 29.83 3.76 7.89
C ILE A 36 30.43 2.46 8.46
N ALA A 37 30.70 2.45 9.77
CA ALA A 37 31.11 1.26 10.51
C ALA A 37 29.89 0.39 10.89
N SER A 38 28.78 1.01 11.29
CA SER A 38 27.49 0.35 11.51
C SER A 38 26.32 1.28 11.18
N LEU A 39 25.19 0.69 10.78
CA LEU A 39 23.90 1.37 10.66
C LEU A 39 22.86 0.46 11.30
N MET A 40 22.20 0.93 12.35
CA MET A 40 21.23 0.18 13.13
C MET A 40 19.86 0.86 13.12
N ALA A 41 18.78 0.09 13.20
CA ALA A 41 17.49 0.54 13.71
C ALA A 41 17.23 -0.21 15.02
N ASP A 42 17.42 0.45 16.16
CA ASP A 42 17.59 -0.15 17.49
C ASP A 42 18.59 -1.33 17.51
N SER A 43 18.07 -2.55 17.37
CA SER A 43 18.81 -3.82 17.39
C SER A 43 18.92 -4.50 16.02
N LYS A 44 18.32 -3.93 14.97
CA LYS A 44 18.36 -4.42 13.59
C LYS A 44 19.56 -3.83 12.84
N ASP A 45 20.47 -4.67 12.37
CA ASP A 45 21.53 -4.24 11.45
C ASP A 45 20.94 -3.93 10.06
N LEU A 46 21.12 -2.68 9.61
CA LEU A 46 20.73 -2.18 8.30
C LEU A 46 21.92 -2.09 7.33
N ASN A 47 23.15 -2.36 7.79
CA ASN A 47 24.38 -2.30 6.99
C ASN A 47 24.77 -3.67 6.39
N GLY A 48 24.05 -4.73 6.75
CA GLY A 48 24.27 -6.10 6.27
C GLY A 48 24.10 -6.28 4.74
N ALA A 49 24.58 -7.42 4.24
CA ALA A 49 24.56 -7.75 2.81
C ALA A 49 23.16 -8.04 2.21
N THR A 50 22.12 -8.05 3.05
CA THR A 50 20.71 -8.26 2.67
C THR A 50 19.84 -7.24 3.40
N SER A 51 18.89 -6.62 2.71
CA SER A 51 17.94 -5.66 3.27
C SER A 51 17.26 -6.18 4.54
N ALA A 52 17.23 -5.36 5.59
CA ALA A 52 16.61 -5.74 6.85
C ALA A 52 15.08 -5.81 6.73
N THR A 53 14.45 -6.63 7.58
CA THR A 53 12.99 -6.82 7.67
C THR A 53 12.55 -6.83 9.13
N GLU A 54 11.24 -6.64 9.35
CA GLU A 54 10.65 -6.43 10.68
C GLU A 54 11.37 -5.33 11.49
N VAL A 55 11.70 -4.20 10.83
CA VAL A 55 12.22 -3.00 11.50
C VAL A 55 11.08 -2.29 12.24
N PRO A 56 11.21 -1.87 13.51
CA PRO A 56 10.14 -1.15 14.19
C PRO A 56 9.76 0.15 13.47
N VAL A 57 8.48 0.54 13.57
CA VAL A 57 7.93 1.74 12.92
C VAL A 57 8.35 3.03 13.63
N ASP A 58 8.82 2.91 14.86
CA ASP A 58 9.21 3.91 15.83
C ASP A 58 10.73 3.91 16.11
N ALA A 59 11.52 3.12 15.37
CA ALA A 59 12.96 2.97 15.59
C ALA A 59 13.78 4.17 15.10
N ASP A 60 14.69 4.65 15.96
CA ASP A 60 15.77 5.57 15.58
C ASP A 60 16.81 4.87 14.70
N LEU A 61 17.18 5.50 13.58
CA LEU A 61 18.22 4.99 12.69
C LEU A 61 19.58 5.56 13.12
N THR A 62 20.41 4.73 13.76
CA THR A 62 21.72 5.13 14.29
C THR A 62 22.84 4.73 13.33
N ALA A 63 23.49 5.72 12.71
CA ALA A 63 24.65 5.54 11.83
C ALA A 63 25.94 5.88 12.58
N THR A 64 26.84 4.91 12.76
CA THR A 64 28.17 5.15 13.36
C THR A 64 29.26 5.04 12.31
N PHE A 65 30.14 6.03 12.27
CA PHE A 65 31.22 6.18 11.29
C PHE A 65 32.60 5.85 11.89
N ASN A 66 33.61 5.68 11.04
CA ASN A 66 34.98 5.42 11.49
C ASN A 66 35.67 6.65 12.12
N THR A 67 35.26 7.86 11.75
CA THR A 67 35.77 9.16 12.21
C THR A 67 34.60 10.12 12.49
N ASP A 68 34.89 11.20 13.22
CA ASP A 68 33.91 12.15 13.74
C ASP A 68 33.28 12.95 12.60
N VAL A 69 31.99 13.23 12.70
CA VAL A 69 31.15 13.81 11.63
C VAL A 69 31.13 15.34 11.73
N ASP A 70 31.29 16.03 10.60
CA ASP A 70 31.00 17.47 10.52
C ASP A 70 29.48 17.67 10.56
N ALA A 71 28.95 17.95 11.75
CA ALA A 71 27.53 18.19 11.99
C ALA A 71 26.92 19.28 11.10
N SER A 72 27.70 20.25 10.60
CA SER A 72 27.19 21.25 9.66
C SER A 72 26.86 20.69 8.27
N THR A 73 27.34 19.48 7.96
CA THR A 73 27.03 18.75 6.72
C THR A 73 25.92 17.70 6.89
N ALA A 74 25.63 17.27 8.12
CA ALA A 74 24.59 16.30 8.46
C ALA A 74 23.20 16.95 8.41
N THR A 75 22.67 17.11 7.20
CA THR A 75 21.39 17.80 6.93
C THR A 75 20.52 16.97 5.99
N SER A 76 19.25 17.34 5.85
CA SER A 76 18.31 16.74 4.89
C SER A 76 18.74 16.82 3.41
N SER A 77 19.76 17.63 3.08
CA SER A 77 20.39 17.63 1.74
C SER A 77 21.38 16.48 1.52
N ASN A 78 21.88 15.86 2.60
CA ASN A 78 22.85 14.76 2.59
C ASN A 78 22.32 13.48 3.25
N ILE A 79 21.22 13.53 4.00
CA ILE A 79 20.60 12.38 4.65
C ILE A 79 19.10 12.44 4.33
N MET A 80 18.61 11.46 3.58
CA MET A 80 17.20 11.36 3.20
C MET A 80 16.69 9.94 3.44
N LEU A 81 15.50 9.83 4.02
CA LEU A 81 14.75 8.57 4.10
C LEU A 81 13.54 8.68 3.17
N LYS A 82 13.30 7.67 2.32
CA LYS A 82 12.18 7.68 1.35
C LYS A 82 11.35 6.42 1.40
N ARG A 83 10.02 6.58 1.32
CA ARG A 83 9.04 5.50 1.12
C ARG A 83 9.11 5.02 -0.33
N THR A 84 9.20 3.72 -0.56
CA THR A 84 9.35 3.17 -1.94
C THR A 84 8.04 3.11 -2.73
N PHE A 85 6.87 3.31 -2.11
CA PHE A 85 5.59 3.18 -2.80
C PHE A 85 5.15 4.46 -3.55
N ASP A 86 5.47 5.63 -3.01
CA ASP A 86 5.14 6.95 -3.54
C ASP A 86 6.39 7.80 -3.85
N ASN A 87 7.58 7.39 -3.39
CA ASN A 87 8.83 8.15 -3.39
C ASN A 87 8.81 9.41 -2.49
N ALA A 88 7.85 9.50 -1.57
CA ALA A 88 7.81 10.57 -0.58
C ALA A 88 9.04 10.51 0.32
N THR A 89 9.55 11.68 0.67
CA THR A 89 10.60 11.82 1.69
C THR A 89 9.93 11.84 3.06
N VAL A 90 10.49 11.10 4.00
CA VAL A 90 10.09 11.16 5.42
C VAL A 90 10.83 12.34 6.04
N ASP A 91 10.14 13.18 6.81
CA ASP A 91 10.80 14.25 7.56
C ASP A 91 11.58 13.67 8.75
N LEU A 92 12.80 14.19 8.94
CA LEU A 92 13.80 13.63 9.85
C LEU A 92 14.36 14.72 10.77
N ASP A 93 14.35 14.45 12.08
CA ASP A 93 15.30 15.07 12.99
C ASP A 93 16.65 14.33 12.87
N ILE A 94 17.75 15.09 12.89
CA ILE A 94 19.12 14.60 12.70
C ILE A 94 19.99 15.19 13.80
N ASP A 95 20.48 14.34 14.69
CA ASP A 95 21.44 14.70 15.74
C ASP A 95 22.83 14.08 15.47
N VAL A 96 23.89 14.74 15.94
CA VAL A 96 25.28 14.32 15.71
C VAL A 96 26.10 14.40 16.99
N SER A 97 26.59 13.25 17.43
CA SER A 97 27.49 13.11 18.59
C SER A 97 28.76 12.37 18.15
N ASP A 98 29.87 13.10 18.06
CA ASP A 98 31.18 12.62 17.61
C ASP A 98 31.10 11.83 16.29
N LYS A 99 31.15 10.49 16.37
CA LYS A 99 31.14 9.55 15.23
C LYS A 99 29.75 9.06 14.84
N THR A 100 28.72 9.44 15.57
CA THR A 100 27.38 8.89 15.44
C THR A 100 26.41 9.96 14.98
N ILE A 101 25.58 9.61 14.00
CA ILE A 101 24.40 10.36 13.59
C ILE A 101 23.17 9.55 14.03
N THR A 102 22.30 10.17 14.81
CA THR A 102 20.96 9.65 15.11
C THR A 102 19.96 10.30 14.16
N ILE A 103 19.12 9.48 13.53
CA ILE A 103 18.18 9.91 12.50
C ILE A 103 16.78 9.44 12.93
N THR A 104 15.95 10.38 13.36
CA THR A 104 14.63 10.13 13.96
C THR A 104 13.52 10.52 12.97
N PRO A 105 12.71 9.57 12.48
CA PRO A 105 11.52 9.89 11.68
C PRO A 105 10.48 10.66 12.50
N VAL A 106 10.16 11.90 12.10
CA VAL A 106 9.38 12.85 12.93
C VAL A 106 7.96 12.34 13.24
N ASP A 107 7.27 11.82 12.22
CA ASP A 107 5.94 11.20 12.34
C ASP A 107 6.02 9.66 12.43
N GLY A 108 7.21 9.10 12.69
CA GLY A 108 7.48 7.67 12.60
C GLY A 108 7.51 7.14 11.16
N MET A 109 7.25 5.85 10.98
CA MET A 109 7.22 5.17 9.68
C MET A 109 5.93 4.35 9.51
N SER A 110 5.31 4.41 8.33
CA SER A 110 4.25 3.48 7.92
C SER A 110 4.76 2.03 7.95
N GLY A 111 4.03 1.12 8.61
CA GLY A 111 4.33 -0.32 8.69
C GLY A 111 4.18 -1.06 7.35
N GLY A 112 4.80 -2.25 7.25
CA GLY A 112 4.80 -3.09 6.04
C GLY A 112 5.47 -2.48 4.80
N VAL A 113 6.05 -1.27 4.91
CA VAL A 113 6.62 -0.50 3.81
C VAL A 113 8.14 -0.67 3.76
N GLN A 114 8.68 -0.76 2.54
CA GLN A 114 10.12 -0.65 2.29
C GLN A 114 10.54 0.81 2.17
N TYR A 115 11.63 1.15 2.84
CA TYR A 115 12.29 2.44 2.83
C TYR A 115 13.68 2.35 2.20
N ILE A 116 14.17 3.49 1.71
CA ILE A 116 15.57 3.69 1.32
C ILE A 116 16.13 4.86 2.12
N LEU A 117 17.18 4.61 2.90
CA LEU A 117 18.01 5.64 3.51
C LEU A 117 19.19 5.93 2.57
N SER A 118 19.27 7.16 2.06
CA SER A 118 20.34 7.65 1.19
C SER A 118 21.25 8.61 1.96
N VAL A 119 22.55 8.30 2.04
CA VAL A 119 23.58 9.17 2.62
C VAL A 119 24.48 9.69 1.49
N GLY A 120 24.46 11.00 1.27
CA GLY A 120 25.08 11.69 0.14
C GLY A 120 26.54 12.09 0.35
N ALA A 121 27.26 12.30 -0.75
CA ALA A 121 28.69 12.64 -0.76
C ALA A 121 29.01 14.08 -0.30
N GLY A 122 28.01 14.89 0.07
CA GLY A 122 28.22 16.18 0.72
C GLY A 122 28.41 16.08 2.23
N LEU A 123 28.10 14.93 2.86
CA LEU A 123 28.45 14.63 4.25
C LEU A 123 29.97 14.53 4.39
N LYS A 124 30.54 15.04 5.49
CA LYS A 124 31.98 15.03 5.74
C LYS A 124 32.34 14.59 7.17
N SER A 125 33.58 14.16 7.35
CA SER A 125 34.21 14.14 8.67
C SER A 125 34.64 15.54 9.11
N THR A 126 34.94 15.70 10.41
CA THR A 126 35.55 16.92 10.98
C THR A 126 36.92 17.25 10.35
N SER A 127 37.65 16.25 9.84
CA SER A 127 38.86 16.44 9.01
C SER A 127 38.58 16.92 7.58
N GLY A 128 37.31 17.13 7.21
CA GLY A 128 36.89 17.59 5.89
C GLY A 128 36.81 16.51 4.80
N VAL A 129 37.00 15.23 5.15
CA VAL A 129 36.97 14.11 4.19
C VAL A 129 35.53 13.79 3.82
N ALA A 130 35.22 13.83 2.52
CA ALA A 130 33.88 13.61 2.01
C ALA A 130 33.47 12.12 2.04
N PHE A 131 32.19 11.88 2.33
CA PHE A 131 31.60 10.55 2.30
C PHE A 131 31.50 10.00 0.87
N THR A 132 31.62 8.69 0.70
CA THR A 132 31.27 8.05 -0.59
C THR A 132 29.80 7.68 -0.54
N ALA A 133 28.98 8.37 -1.35
CA ALA A 133 27.52 8.24 -1.31
C ALA A 133 27.04 6.78 -1.34
N ALA A 134 26.11 6.45 -0.45
CA ALA A 134 25.65 5.09 -0.23
C ALA A 134 24.15 5.07 0.14
N GLU A 135 23.47 3.99 -0.21
CA GLU A 135 22.08 3.75 0.13
C GLU A 135 21.92 2.43 0.90
N ARG A 136 20.91 2.35 1.76
CA ARG A 136 20.49 1.12 2.47
C ARG A 136 18.98 1.02 2.44
N SER A 137 18.47 -0.17 2.11
CA SER A 137 17.04 -0.45 2.08
C SER A 137 16.64 -1.40 3.21
N PHE A 138 15.47 -1.14 3.79
CA PHE A 138 14.89 -1.98 4.84
C PHE A 138 13.36 -1.95 4.76
N THR A 139 12.71 -2.98 5.30
CA THR A 139 11.25 -3.07 5.39
C THR A 139 10.82 -3.03 6.86
N THR A 140 9.84 -2.19 7.15
CA THR A 140 9.21 -2.08 8.48
C THR A 140 8.35 -3.30 8.80
N ALA A 141 8.15 -3.56 10.09
CA ALA A 141 7.26 -4.58 10.59
C ALA A 141 5.78 -4.25 10.31
N GLY A 142 4.91 -5.25 10.44
CA GLY A 142 3.46 -5.09 10.34
C GLY A 142 2.93 -4.97 8.91
N THR A 143 1.73 -4.42 8.77
CA THR A 143 0.97 -4.33 7.51
C THR A 143 0.86 -2.90 7.00
N PHE A 144 0.63 -2.75 5.69
CA PHE A 144 0.38 -1.47 5.03
C PHE A 144 -1.07 -1.40 4.54
N ALA A 145 -1.79 -0.37 4.96
CA ALA A 145 -3.04 0.06 4.35
C ALA A 145 -2.90 1.53 3.87
N PRO A 146 -3.39 1.89 2.68
CA PRO A 146 -3.40 3.27 2.23
C PRO A 146 -4.15 4.22 3.18
N GLU A 147 -3.61 5.42 3.38
CA GLU A 147 -4.29 6.47 4.14
C GLU A 147 -5.57 6.94 3.42
N GLY A 148 -6.58 7.37 4.20
CA GLY A 148 -7.84 7.94 3.70
C GLY A 148 -8.98 6.95 3.45
N ALA A 149 -8.99 5.81 4.16
CA ALA A 149 -10.18 4.96 4.27
C ALA A 149 -11.33 5.70 4.98
N LEU A 150 -12.56 5.43 4.57
CA LEU A 150 -13.79 5.94 5.17
C LEU A 150 -14.36 4.97 6.22
N ALA A 151 -14.15 3.67 6.02
CA ALA A 151 -14.52 2.60 6.94
C ALA A 151 -13.59 1.39 6.77
N HIS A 152 -13.36 0.65 7.85
CA HIS A 152 -12.54 -0.57 7.87
C HIS A 152 -13.07 -1.59 8.87
N TRP A 153 -13.51 -2.76 8.38
CA TRP A 153 -13.94 -3.88 9.21
C TRP A 153 -12.88 -4.98 9.22
N MET A 154 -12.33 -5.25 10.41
CA MET A 154 -11.36 -6.34 10.64
C MET A 154 -12.04 -7.67 11.00
N PHE A 155 -13.28 -7.65 11.50
CA PHE A 155 -14.03 -8.83 11.97
C PHE A 155 -13.41 -9.56 13.18
N GLU A 156 -12.89 -8.80 14.15
CA GLU A 156 -12.29 -9.32 15.39
C GLU A 156 -13.34 -9.78 16.43
N ASN A 157 -14.17 -10.74 16.02
CA ASN A 157 -15.35 -11.24 16.74
C ASN A 157 -16.54 -10.26 16.80
N ASN A 158 -16.48 -9.20 15.99
CA ASN A 158 -17.42 -8.09 15.93
C ASN A 158 -17.66 -7.66 14.46
N GLY A 159 -18.51 -6.64 14.28
CA GLY A 159 -18.79 -6.02 12.98
C GLY A 159 -18.44 -4.54 12.97
N ASP A 160 -17.44 -4.16 13.77
CA ASP A 160 -17.15 -2.77 14.13
C ASP A 160 -16.23 -2.13 13.08
N ASP A 161 -16.41 -0.84 12.84
CA ASP A 161 -15.61 -0.02 11.93
C ASP A 161 -14.47 0.64 12.71
N VAL A 162 -13.23 0.18 12.52
CA VAL A 162 -12.07 0.62 13.32
C VAL A 162 -11.52 1.99 12.92
N ILE A 163 -12.13 2.67 11.94
CA ILE A 163 -11.71 3.99 11.43
C ILE A 163 -12.83 5.04 11.54
N GLY A 164 -14.07 4.67 11.21
CA GLY A 164 -15.20 5.60 11.10
C GLY A 164 -16.24 5.47 12.22
N ASN A 165 -17.49 5.25 11.81
CA ASN A 165 -18.67 5.06 12.68
C ASN A 165 -19.70 4.18 11.93
N HIS A 166 -19.23 3.23 11.13
CA HIS A 166 -20.06 2.35 10.31
C HIS A 166 -20.12 0.93 10.91
N ASP A 167 -20.39 0.84 12.22
CA ASP A 167 -20.54 -0.43 12.93
C ASP A 167 -21.79 -1.21 12.49
N ALA A 168 -21.68 -2.53 12.45
CA ALA A 168 -22.82 -3.43 12.36
C ALA A 168 -23.56 -3.50 13.71
N ALA A 169 -24.85 -3.17 13.75
CA ALA A 169 -25.65 -3.40 14.94
C ALA A 169 -25.82 -4.91 15.20
N ALA A 170 -25.74 -5.33 16.46
CA ALA A 170 -25.80 -6.75 16.83
C ALA A 170 -27.11 -7.47 16.45
N THR A 171 -28.18 -6.73 16.12
CA THR A 171 -29.45 -7.24 15.55
C THR A 171 -29.37 -7.60 14.07
N ASP A 172 -28.31 -7.14 13.41
CA ASP A 172 -28.14 -7.12 11.97
C ASP A 172 -26.87 -7.90 11.53
N ILE A 173 -26.17 -8.49 12.51
CA ILE A 173 -25.24 -9.61 12.36
C ILE A 173 -26.04 -10.90 12.57
N ILE A 174 -26.44 -11.57 11.49
CA ILE A 174 -27.20 -12.83 11.52
C ILE A 174 -26.30 -13.98 11.07
N ASP A 175 -26.23 -15.06 11.85
CA ASP A 175 -25.53 -16.31 11.55
C ASP A 175 -24.08 -16.18 11.02
N VAL A 176 -23.42 -15.04 11.24
CA VAL A 176 -21.98 -14.86 11.03
C VAL A 176 -21.24 -15.45 12.23
N THR A 177 -20.18 -16.19 11.94
CA THR A 177 -19.26 -16.74 12.97
C THR A 177 -17.86 -16.25 12.69
N TYR A 178 -16.94 -16.35 13.65
CA TYR A 178 -15.57 -15.87 13.48
C TYR A 178 -14.59 -17.03 13.61
N THR A 179 -13.59 -17.06 12.73
CA THR A 179 -12.54 -18.08 12.68
C THR A 179 -11.19 -17.43 12.38
N ALA A 180 -10.07 -18.15 12.51
CA ALA A 180 -8.76 -17.58 12.21
C ALA A 180 -8.68 -16.99 10.78
N GLY A 181 -8.08 -15.81 10.68
CA GLY A 181 -7.92 -15.03 9.46
C GLY A 181 -6.92 -15.61 8.46
N ARG A 182 -6.40 -14.77 7.56
CA ARG A 182 -5.52 -15.22 6.46
C ARG A 182 -4.11 -15.64 6.86
N ASN A 183 -3.57 -15.06 7.93
CA ASN A 183 -2.29 -15.42 8.56
C ASN A 183 -2.35 -15.10 10.07
N ALA A 184 -1.23 -15.25 10.79
CA ALA A 184 -1.19 -15.01 12.23
C ALA A 184 -1.29 -13.52 12.65
N ASN A 185 -0.93 -12.59 11.75
CA ASN A 185 -1.00 -11.15 12.01
C ASN A 185 -2.40 -10.58 11.72
N ALA A 186 -3.17 -11.27 10.88
CA ALA A 186 -4.53 -10.93 10.48
C ALA A 186 -5.62 -11.35 11.48
N GLY A 187 -5.26 -11.95 12.63
CA GLY A 187 -6.21 -12.29 13.69
C GLY A 187 -7.38 -13.18 13.25
N MET A 188 -8.57 -12.61 13.15
CA MET A 188 -9.84 -13.30 12.88
C MET A 188 -10.52 -12.85 11.58
N ALA A 189 -11.45 -13.67 11.08
CA ALA A 189 -12.22 -13.44 9.87
C ALA A 189 -13.68 -13.82 10.05
N ALA A 190 -14.59 -13.00 9.50
CA ALA A 190 -16.02 -13.28 9.45
C ALA A 190 -16.31 -14.42 8.48
N THR A 191 -17.07 -15.41 8.94
CA THR A 191 -17.35 -16.67 8.27
C THR A 191 -18.84 -16.83 8.03
N PHE A 192 -19.19 -17.00 6.75
CA PHE A 192 -20.56 -16.99 6.23
C PHE A 192 -20.95 -18.39 5.72
N ASN A 193 -22.19 -18.79 5.96
CA ASN A 193 -22.65 -20.16 5.84
C ASN A 193 -23.28 -20.53 4.48
N GLY A 194 -23.53 -19.55 3.59
CA GLY A 194 -24.14 -19.76 2.28
C GLY A 194 -25.66 -19.96 2.27
N THR A 195 -26.37 -19.62 3.35
CA THR A 195 -27.85 -19.80 3.46
C THR A 195 -28.58 -18.68 4.21
N THR A 196 -27.95 -18.10 5.22
CA THR A 196 -28.58 -17.18 6.20
C THR A 196 -27.59 -16.15 6.75
N SER A 197 -26.28 -16.39 6.70
CA SER A 197 -25.31 -15.41 7.19
C SER A 197 -25.38 -14.09 6.44
N ILE A 198 -25.55 -12.98 7.17
CA ILE A 198 -25.48 -11.62 6.66
C ILE A 198 -25.02 -10.68 7.79
N MET A 199 -24.28 -9.63 7.43
CA MET A 199 -23.96 -8.51 8.31
C MET A 199 -24.35 -7.22 7.58
N GLU A 200 -25.26 -6.43 8.16
CA GLU A 200 -25.69 -5.16 7.58
C GLU A 200 -25.10 -3.95 8.29
N ILE A 201 -24.68 -2.97 7.50
CA ILE A 201 -24.15 -1.69 7.94
C ILE A 201 -25.11 -0.58 7.51
N THR A 202 -25.55 0.24 8.47
CA THR A 202 -26.48 1.36 8.20
C THR A 202 -25.83 2.50 7.42
N ASN A 203 -26.64 3.34 6.77
CA ASN A 203 -26.21 4.47 5.94
C ASN A 203 -25.30 4.08 4.75
N GLY A 204 -25.40 2.85 4.24
CA GLY A 204 -24.54 2.32 3.17
C GLY A 204 -24.45 3.19 1.91
N THR A 205 -25.48 4.01 1.63
CA THR A 205 -25.44 5.05 0.58
C THR A 205 -24.25 5.99 0.64
N ASP A 206 -23.66 6.20 1.82
CA ASP A 206 -22.47 7.04 1.99
C ASP A 206 -21.32 6.52 1.12
N PHE A 207 -21.18 5.19 0.96
CA PHE A 207 -20.15 4.51 0.16
C PHE A 207 -20.36 4.56 -1.38
N THR A 208 -21.45 5.16 -1.88
CA THR A 208 -21.80 5.13 -3.33
C THR A 208 -21.96 6.48 -3.99
N ASN A 209 -22.21 7.55 -3.24
CA ASN A 209 -22.51 8.87 -3.78
C ASN A 209 -21.23 9.69 -4.05
N THR A 210 -20.26 9.08 -4.73
CA THR A 210 -18.88 9.59 -4.87
C THR A 210 -18.42 9.69 -6.34
N LYS A 211 -17.43 10.56 -6.58
CA LYS A 211 -16.74 10.64 -7.88
C LYS A 211 -15.68 9.56 -8.03
N ASP A 212 -14.93 9.31 -6.96
CA ASP A 212 -13.80 8.38 -6.89
C ASP A 212 -14.08 7.35 -5.80
N PHE A 213 -13.77 6.09 -6.05
CA PHE A 213 -14.12 4.97 -5.19
C PHE A 213 -13.01 3.91 -5.20
N ALA A 214 -12.73 3.33 -4.03
CA ALA A 214 -12.08 2.03 -3.95
C ALA A 214 -12.73 1.16 -2.86
N LEU A 215 -12.83 -0.14 -3.13
CA LEU A 215 -13.19 -1.20 -2.20
C LEU A 215 -12.06 -2.23 -2.21
N SER A 216 -11.41 -2.40 -1.06
CA SER A 216 -10.38 -3.42 -0.81
C SER A 216 -10.94 -4.47 0.13
N LEU A 217 -10.67 -5.76 -0.10
CA LEU A 217 -11.04 -6.82 0.83
C LEU A 217 -10.28 -8.12 0.57
N TRP A 218 -10.10 -8.92 1.62
CA TRP A 218 -9.71 -10.31 1.52
C TRP A 218 -10.94 -11.22 1.50
N VAL A 219 -10.96 -12.16 0.56
CA VAL A 219 -12.06 -13.12 0.39
C VAL A 219 -11.48 -14.52 0.26
N LYS A 220 -12.12 -15.50 0.91
CA LYS A 220 -11.89 -16.92 0.67
C LYS A 220 -13.24 -17.63 0.44
N PRO A 221 -13.70 -17.76 -0.81
CA PRO A 221 -14.99 -18.37 -1.11
C PRO A 221 -14.94 -19.90 -0.99
N ASP A 222 -15.97 -20.48 -0.38
CA ASP A 222 -16.17 -21.92 -0.35
C ASP A 222 -16.78 -22.39 -1.69
N SER A 223 -15.94 -23.03 -2.49
CA SER A 223 -16.26 -23.54 -3.83
C SER A 223 -17.39 -24.57 -3.87
N SER A 224 -17.83 -25.10 -2.73
CA SER A 224 -18.91 -26.10 -2.64
C SER A 224 -20.31 -25.52 -2.85
N ALA A 225 -20.50 -24.19 -2.73
CA ALA A 225 -21.82 -23.54 -2.74
C ALA A 225 -22.14 -22.70 -3.99
N HIS A 226 -21.25 -22.61 -4.98
CA HIS A 226 -21.53 -21.86 -6.22
C HIS A 226 -22.56 -22.59 -7.11
N HIS A 227 -23.85 -22.38 -6.83
CA HIS A 227 -24.97 -22.94 -7.59
C HIS A 227 -25.38 -22.11 -8.82
N GLY A 228 -24.85 -20.89 -8.99
CA GLY A 228 -25.09 -20.04 -10.16
C GLY A 228 -24.55 -18.62 -10.02
N GLY A 229 -24.40 -18.16 -8.77
CA GLY A 229 -23.68 -16.95 -8.37
C GLY A 229 -23.26 -17.08 -6.90
N ASN A 230 -22.63 -16.04 -6.35
CA ASN A 230 -22.38 -15.88 -4.91
C ASN A 230 -22.13 -14.39 -4.65
N PHE A 231 -23.01 -13.74 -3.89
CA PHE A 231 -22.95 -12.31 -3.60
C PHE A 231 -22.17 -12.05 -2.31
N VAL A 232 -20.93 -11.62 -2.47
CA VAL A 232 -19.94 -11.43 -1.39
C VAL A 232 -20.29 -10.20 -0.55
N VAL A 233 -20.55 -9.09 -1.24
CA VAL A 233 -20.88 -7.77 -0.70
C VAL A 233 -21.90 -7.12 -1.62
N GLY A 234 -22.89 -6.42 -1.09
CA GLY A 234 -23.89 -5.74 -1.90
C GLY A 234 -24.62 -4.62 -1.18
N LEU A 235 -24.98 -3.57 -1.91
CA LEU A 235 -25.61 -2.36 -1.40
C LEU A 235 -26.74 -1.99 -2.35
N GLY A 236 -27.97 -2.31 -1.95
CA GLY A 236 -29.16 -2.16 -2.80
C GLY A 236 -29.10 -2.97 -4.11
N GLY A 237 -28.24 -3.99 -4.21
CA GLY A 237 -28.08 -4.81 -5.42
C GLY A 237 -27.82 -3.99 -6.68
N LEU A 238 -28.68 -4.16 -7.69
CA LEU A 238 -28.58 -3.46 -8.99
C LEU A 238 -28.64 -1.92 -8.90
N ASN A 239 -28.88 -1.36 -7.71
CA ASN A 239 -29.12 0.06 -7.49
C ASN A 239 -27.96 0.80 -6.82
N GLY A 240 -26.99 0.10 -6.22
CA GLY A 240 -25.78 0.70 -5.64
C GLY A 240 -24.53 0.06 -6.23
N PHE A 241 -23.94 -0.88 -5.50
CA PHE A 241 -22.93 -1.81 -6.04
C PHE A 241 -23.13 -3.22 -5.51
N GLN A 242 -22.60 -4.21 -6.22
CA GLN A 242 -22.54 -5.60 -5.76
C GLN A 242 -21.29 -6.33 -6.27
N PHE A 243 -20.61 -7.03 -5.37
CA PHE A 243 -19.51 -7.95 -5.67
C PHE A 243 -20.05 -9.38 -5.79
N GLU A 244 -20.04 -9.91 -6.99
CA GLU A 244 -20.42 -11.29 -7.30
C GLU A 244 -19.17 -12.11 -7.64
N LEU A 245 -19.00 -13.27 -6.99
CA LEU A 245 -17.99 -14.27 -7.32
C LEU A 245 -18.62 -15.53 -7.89
N ASN A 246 -18.12 -15.98 -9.02
CA ASN A 246 -18.43 -17.27 -9.61
C ASN A 246 -17.23 -18.22 -9.47
N LYS A 247 -17.46 -19.48 -9.84
CA LYS A 247 -16.40 -20.48 -9.87
C LYS A 247 -15.25 -20.10 -10.82
N ASN A 248 -15.54 -19.43 -11.93
CA ASN A 248 -14.59 -19.18 -13.02
C ASN A 248 -14.43 -17.69 -13.41
N ASP A 249 -15.13 -16.79 -12.71
CA ASP A 249 -15.22 -15.37 -13.03
C ASP A 249 -15.70 -14.58 -11.80
N GLY A 250 -15.66 -13.25 -11.86
CA GLY A 250 -16.18 -12.39 -10.80
C GLY A 250 -16.25 -10.93 -11.23
N LYS A 251 -17.02 -10.09 -10.53
CA LYS A 251 -17.19 -8.66 -10.87
C LYS A 251 -17.61 -7.84 -9.65
N LEU A 252 -17.14 -6.59 -9.57
CA LEU A 252 -17.94 -5.53 -8.95
C LEU A 252 -18.78 -4.92 -10.07
N ALA A 253 -20.10 -4.92 -9.90
CA ALA A 253 -21.03 -4.12 -10.70
C ALA A 253 -21.48 -2.91 -9.87
N ALA A 254 -21.68 -1.76 -10.50
CA ALA A 254 -22.09 -0.53 -9.82
C ALA A 254 -22.97 0.37 -10.71
N GLN A 255 -23.77 1.24 -10.07
CA GLN A 255 -24.52 2.31 -10.72
C GLN A 255 -23.72 3.63 -10.77
N TYR A 256 -23.88 4.36 -11.87
CA TYR A 256 -23.15 5.60 -12.18
C TYR A 256 -24.11 6.72 -12.59
N GLU A 257 -23.89 7.96 -12.13
CA GLU A 257 -24.69 9.13 -12.54
C GLU A 257 -24.32 9.57 -13.97
N LEU A 258 -25.32 9.66 -14.84
CA LEU A 258 -25.21 10.12 -16.22
C LEU A 258 -25.36 11.65 -16.32
N ALA A 259 -25.09 12.20 -17.51
CA ALA A 259 -25.11 13.65 -17.76
C ALA A 259 -26.45 14.32 -17.35
N ASP A 260 -27.57 13.64 -17.62
CA ASP A 260 -28.95 14.11 -17.35
C ASP A 260 -29.43 13.87 -15.90
N GLY A 261 -28.64 13.19 -15.06
CA GLY A 261 -28.99 12.84 -13.68
C GLY A 261 -29.74 11.52 -13.53
N SER A 262 -29.96 10.77 -14.63
CA SER A 262 -30.32 9.35 -14.56
C SER A 262 -29.10 8.48 -14.20
N THR A 263 -29.29 7.16 -14.05
CA THR A 263 -28.18 6.23 -13.78
C THR A 263 -28.10 5.08 -14.78
N ALA A 264 -26.90 4.54 -14.97
CA ALA A 264 -26.69 3.27 -15.67
C ALA A 264 -25.65 2.41 -14.94
N SER A 265 -25.74 1.09 -15.13
CA SER A 265 -24.81 0.11 -14.56
C SER A 265 -23.59 -0.12 -15.46
N GLU A 266 -22.43 -0.32 -14.84
CA GLU A 266 -21.24 -0.93 -15.47
C GLU A 266 -20.57 -1.88 -14.48
N ASP A 267 -19.82 -2.87 -14.98
CA ASP A 267 -19.11 -3.83 -14.14
C ASP A 267 -17.66 -4.10 -14.57
N THR A 268 -16.89 -4.66 -13.63
CA THR A 268 -15.50 -5.09 -13.83
C THR A 268 -15.41 -6.60 -14.06
N TRP A 269 -16.23 -7.19 -14.94
CA TRP A 269 -16.28 -8.65 -15.11
C TRP A 269 -14.96 -9.30 -15.56
N ILE A 270 -14.30 -9.94 -14.60
CA ILE A 270 -13.06 -10.70 -14.73
C ILE A 270 -13.42 -12.07 -15.33
N ASP A 271 -13.39 -12.18 -16.66
CA ASP A 271 -13.76 -13.39 -17.41
C ASP A 271 -12.78 -14.57 -17.27
N GLY A 272 -11.63 -14.33 -16.65
CA GLY A 272 -10.60 -15.34 -16.38
C GLY A 272 -9.76 -15.79 -17.59
N ARG A 273 -10.03 -15.24 -18.80
CA ARG A 273 -9.51 -15.70 -20.09
C ARG A 273 -8.88 -14.58 -20.92
N GLY A 274 -8.75 -13.38 -20.36
CA GLY A 274 -8.13 -12.23 -21.02
C GLY A 274 -8.96 -11.62 -22.17
N ILE A 275 -10.29 -11.67 -22.11
CA ILE A 275 -11.16 -11.23 -23.21
C ILE A 275 -11.44 -9.72 -23.12
N TYR A 276 -10.85 -8.94 -24.03
CA TYR A 276 -11.08 -7.50 -24.23
C TYR A 276 -10.68 -7.07 -25.66
N GLY A 277 -10.91 -5.80 -26.03
CA GLY A 277 -10.49 -5.23 -27.32
C GLY A 277 -11.55 -5.26 -28.43
N GLU A 278 -11.10 -5.21 -29.69
CA GLU A 278 -11.98 -5.10 -30.86
C GLU A 278 -12.92 -6.31 -31.00
N GLY A 279 -14.21 -6.03 -31.28
CA GLY A 279 -15.26 -7.04 -31.32
C GLY A 279 -15.74 -7.56 -29.96
N GLN A 280 -15.16 -7.09 -28.85
CA GLN A 280 -15.68 -7.34 -27.49
C GLN A 280 -16.59 -6.20 -27.02
N TRP A 281 -17.09 -6.31 -25.78
CA TRP A 281 -18.00 -5.33 -25.18
C TRP A 281 -17.30 -3.96 -25.03
N PRO A 282 -17.79 -2.87 -25.67
CA PRO A 282 -17.19 -1.54 -25.59
C PRO A 282 -16.93 -1.06 -24.16
N GLY A 283 -15.85 -0.30 -24.00
CA GLY A 283 -15.33 0.10 -22.70
C GLY A 283 -14.19 -0.78 -22.19
N TYR A 284 -14.21 -2.10 -22.38
CA TYR A 284 -13.18 -3.01 -21.83
C TYR A 284 -11.78 -2.74 -22.42
N THR A 285 -10.91 -2.16 -21.59
CA THR A 285 -9.54 -1.75 -21.94
C THR A 285 -8.48 -2.78 -21.56
N TYR A 286 -8.74 -3.63 -20.57
CA TYR A 286 -7.86 -4.72 -20.16
C TYR A 286 -8.67 -5.86 -19.54
N SER A 287 -8.25 -7.11 -19.78
CA SER A 287 -8.62 -8.28 -18.99
C SER A 287 -7.42 -9.23 -18.92
N LYS A 288 -7.23 -9.86 -17.76
CA LYS A 288 -6.11 -10.77 -17.49
C LYS A 288 -6.47 -12.21 -17.83
N ASP A 289 -5.59 -12.87 -18.57
CA ASP A 289 -5.67 -14.31 -18.83
C ASP A 289 -5.06 -15.09 -17.65
N TYR A 290 -5.88 -15.93 -17.03
CA TYR A 290 -5.48 -16.81 -15.94
C TYR A 290 -5.35 -18.28 -16.38
N THR A 291 -5.58 -18.62 -17.64
CA THR A 291 -5.56 -20.02 -18.12
C THR A 291 -4.23 -20.73 -17.86
N SER A 292 -3.11 -20.00 -17.99
CA SER A 292 -1.75 -20.45 -17.64
C SER A 292 -1.56 -20.81 -16.16
N GLN A 293 -2.41 -20.28 -15.27
CA GLN A 293 -2.43 -20.54 -13.83
C GLN A 293 -3.44 -21.63 -13.43
N GLY A 294 -4.13 -22.25 -14.41
CA GLY A 294 -5.26 -23.16 -14.18
C GLY A 294 -6.64 -22.49 -14.25
N GLY A 295 -6.70 -21.23 -14.71
CA GLY A 295 -7.90 -20.40 -14.77
C GLY A 295 -8.21 -19.68 -13.46
N PHE A 296 -9.13 -18.72 -13.50
CA PHE A 296 -9.60 -17.94 -12.34
C PHE A 296 -9.93 -18.82 -11.11
N ALA A 297 -10.56 -19.97 -11.36
CA ALA A 297 -10.87 -20.97 -10.33
C ALA A 297 -9.64 -21.39 -9.51
N ALA A 298 -8.49 -21.61 -10.16
CA ALA A 298 -7.26 -22.05 -9.51
C ALA A 298 -6.58 -20.93 -8.71
N VAL A 299 -6.92 -19.65 -8.95
CA VAL A 299 -6.44 -18.51 -8.17
C VAL A 299 -7.32 -18.26 -6.95
N VAL A 300 -8.65 -18.25 -7.13
CA VAL A 300 -9.60 -17.68 -6.16
C VAL A 300 -10.27 -18.73 -5.26
N GLN A 301 -10.54 -19.93 -5.76
CA GLN A 301 -11.45 -20.88 -5.08
C GLN A 301 -10.76 -21.57 -3.90
N GLN A 302 -11.41 -21.59 -2.73
CA GLN A 302 -10.87 -22.09 -1.44
C GLN A 302 -9.59 -21.36 -0.95
N LYS A 303 -9.21 -20.24 -1.57
CA LYS A 303 -7.98 -19.50 -1.29
C LYS A 303 -8.27 -18.10 -0.80
N TRP A 304 -7.50 -17.65 0.19
CA TRP A 304 -7.46 -16.23 0.56
C TRP A 304 -6.91 -15.43 -0.62
N THR A 305 -7.75 -14.51 -1.10
CA THR A 305 -7.53 -13.72 -2.32
C THR A 305 -7.83 -12.27 -1.99
N HIS A 306 -6.88 -11.39 -2.25
CA HIS A 306 -7.08 -9.95 -2.11
C HIS A 306 -7.72 -9.39 -3.37
N PHE A 307 -8.87 -8.75 -3.23
CA PHE A 307 -9.53 -8.00 -4.30
C PHE A 307 -9.45 -6.51 -4.02
N VAL A 308 -9.13 -5.72 -5.04
CA VAL A 308 -9.34 -4.27 -5.02
C VAL A 308 -10.15 -3.87 -6.24
N PHE A 309 -11.30 -3.26 -6.03
CA PHE A 309 -12.13 -2.68 -7.08
C PHE A 309 -12.08 -1.16 -6.96
N MET A 310 -11.98 -0.46 -8.09
CA MET A 310 -11.86 0.99 -8.12
C MET A 310 -12.66 1.62 -9.24
N TYR A 311 -13.07 2.88 -9.01
CA TYR A 311 -13.51 3.78 -10.06
C TYR A 311 -12.84 5.15 -9.88
N ASN A 312 -12.30 5.69 -10.97
CA ASN A 312 -11.70 7.02 -11.05
C ASN A 312 -12.63 7.92 -11.88
N GLY A 313 -13.28 8.91 -11.25
CA GLY A 313 -14.21 9.82 -11.91
C GLY A 313 -13.54 10.87 -12.78
N THR A 314 -12.24 11.12 -12.59
CA THR A 314 -11.47 12.07 -13.41
C THR A 314 -11.09 11.45 -14.77
N THR A 315 -10.63 10.20 -14.78
CA THR A 315 -10.34 9.46 -16.02
C THR A 315 -11.53 8.68 -16.55
N LYS A 316 -12.58 8.50 -15.74
CA LYS A 316 -13.74 7.62 -15.96
C LYS A 316 -13.39 6.15 -16.19
N VAL A 317 -12.32 5.68 -15.55
CA VAL A 317 -11.84 4.30 -15.62
C VAL A 317 -12.32 3.52 -14.40
N GLY A 318 -12.93 2.36 -14.63
CA GLY A 318 -13.16 1.34 -13.60
C GLY A 318 -12.12 0.23 -13.71
N SER A 319 -11.60 -0.25 -12.58
CA SER A 319 -10.55 -1.28 -12.54
C SER A 319 -10.80 -2.31 -11.45
N ALA A 320 -10.29 -3.52 -11.65
CA ALA A 320 -10.22 -4.56 -10.63
C ALA A 320 -8.82 -5.18 -10.59
N TYR A 321 -8.35 -5.48 -9.38
CA TYR A 321 -7.05 -6.08 -9.07
C TYR A 321 -7.26 -7.35 -8.27
N ILE A 322 -6.40 -8.35 -8.48
CA ILE A 322 -6.36 -9.60 -7.74
C ILE A 322 -4.93 -9.80 -7.27
N ASN A 323 -4.74 -10.00 -5.97
CA ASN A 323 -3.44 -10.32 -5.34
C ASN A 323 -2.32 -9.33 -5.73
N GLY A 324 -2.61 -8.03 -5.61
CA GLY A 324 -1.67 -6.94 -5.91
C GLY A 324 -1.56 -6.55 -7.39
N GLU A 325 -2.08 -7.36 -8.31
CA GLU A 325 -1.92 -7.16 -9.76
C GLU A 325 -3.24 -6.81 -10.46
N LEU A 326 -3.21 -5.92 -11.45
CA LEU A 326 -4.38 -5.57 -12.28
C LEU A 326 -4.96 -6.83 -12.95
N ALA A 327 -6.29 -6.97 -12.90
CA ALA A 327 -7.05 -8.11 -13.42
C ALA A 327 -8.06 -7.70 -14.51
N LYS A 328 -8.63 -6.49 -14.43
CA LYS A 328 -9.60 -5.93 -15.39
C LYS A 328 -9.54 -4.41 -15.40
N SER A 329 -9.80 -3.77 -16.54
CA SER A 329 -10.26 -2.38 -16.56
C SER A 329 -11.24 -2.08 -17.70
N PHE A 330 -12.05 -1.04 -17.50
CA PHE A 330 -12.88 -0.41 -18.53
C PHE A 330 -12.71 1.12 -18.49
N ASP A 331 -12.91 1.78 -19.63
CA ASP A 331 -12.85 3.25 -19.79
C ASP A 331 -14.15 3.75 -20.45
N PHE A 332 -14.94 4.57 -19.73
CA PHE A 332 -16.18 5.13 -20.28
C PHE A 332 -15.93 6.04 -21.51
N ASN A 333 -14.74 6.61 -21.68
CA ASN A 333 -14.39 7.41 -22.86
C ASN A 333 -14.12 6.56 -24.12
N LYS A 334 -14.17 5.22 -24.04
CA LYS A 334 -14.17 4.30 -25.19
C LYS A 334 -15.56 3.88 -25.65
N TRP A 335 -16.63 4.43 -25.05
CA TRP A 335 -17.99 4.12 -25.45
C TRP A 335 -18.36 4.69 -26.83
N PRO A 336 -19.28 4.06 -27.59
CA PRO A 336 -19.71 4.54 -28.89
C PRO A 336 -20.22 5.99 -28.86
N ALA A 337 -19.92 6.76 -29.91
CA ALA A 337 -20.29 8.17 -29.99
C ALA A 337 -21.81 8.36 -29.94
N GLY A 338 -22.27 9.12 -28.93
CA GLY A 338 -23.70 9.37 -28.65
C GLY A 338 -24.25 8.57 -27.46
N GLU A 339 -23.54 7.57 -26.95
CA GLU A 339 -23.95 6.81 -25.77
C GLU A 339 -23.91 7.67 -24.49
N ALA A 340 -24.97 7.60 -23.69
CA ALA A 340 -25.12 8.41 -22.48
C ALA A 340 -24.01 8.16 -21.44
N LYS A 341 -23.41 6.96 -21.45
CA LYS A 341 -22.28 6.57 -20.61
C LYS A 341 -21.00 7.40 -20.83
N LEU A 342 -20.83 8.04 -22.00
CA LEU A 342 -19.76 9.04 -22.20
C LEU A 342 -19.88 10.21 -21.19
N GLY A 343 -21.09 10.48 -20.71
CA GLY A 343 -21.44 11.55 -19.77
C GLY A 343 -21.39 11.18 -18.29
N VAL A 344 -20.83 10.03 -17.90
CA VAL A 344 -20.72 9.63 -16.48
C VAL A 344 -19.95 10.68 -15.65
N LYS A 345 -20.42 10.92 -14.42
CA LYS A 345 -19.86 11.88 -13.45
C LYS A 345 -19.22 11.24 -12.20
N GLY A 346 -19.57 10.00 -11.88
CA GLY A 346 -19.31 9.35 -10.59
C GLY A 346 -20.20 8.13 -10.37
N MET A 347 -19.97 7.38 -9.29
CA MET A 347 -20.90 6.37 -8.79
C MET A 347 -22.13 7.04 -8.15
N LYS A 348 -23.27 6.33 -8.14
CA LYS A 348 -24.54 6.90 -7.65
C LYS A 348 -25.53 5.84 -7.22
N PHE A 349 -26.09 5.97 -6.02
CA PHE A 349 -27.23 5.14 -5.61
C PHE A 349 -28.52 5.53 -6.36
N LYS A 350 -29.13 4.56 -7.03
CA LYS A 350 -30.40 4.66 -7.75
C LYS A 350 -31.56 4.36 -6.79
N VAL A 351 -32.13 5.38 -6.16
CA VAL A 351 -33.28 5.23 -5.26
C VAL A 351 -34.46 4.55 -5.98
N GLN A 352 -35.04 3.53 -5.35
CA GLN A 352 -36.15 2.74 -5.88
C GLN A 352 -36.97 2.14 -4.73
N GLU A 353 -38.28 2.01 -4.91
CA GLU A 353 -39.16 1.32 -3.95
C GLU A 353 -38.79 -0.17 -3.85
N GLY A 354 -38.87 -0.73 -2.63
CA GLY A 354 -38.49 -2.12 -2.35
C GLY A 354 -36.99 -2.41 -2.42
N VAL A 355 -36.12 -1.38 -2.44
CA VAL A 355 -34.67 -1.54 -2.37
C VAL A 355 -34.14 -0.84 -1.12
N GLY A 356 -33.49 -1.60 -0.24
CA GLY A 356 -32.83 -1.10 0.95
C GLY A 356 -31.52 -0.35 0.65
N GLN A 357 -31.01 0.34 1.66
CA GLN A 357 -29.88 1.27 1.57
C GLN A 357 -28.76 0.96 2.58
N ASN A 358 -28.83 -0.19 3.25
CA ASN A 358 -27.73 -0.69 4.07
C ASN A 358 -26.72 -1.42 3.16
N LEU A 359 -25.44 -1.37 3.53
CA LEU A 359 -24.41 -2.23 2.93
C LEU A 359 -24.52 -3.61 3.58
N ALA A 360 -24.55 -4.67 2.80
CA ALA A 360 -24.64 -6.06 3.26
C ALA A 360 -23.37 -6.83 2.91
N PHE A 361 -22.69 -7.37 3.91
CA PHE A 361 -21.75 -8.47 3.73
C PHE A 361 -22.53 -9.78 3.77
N GLY A 362 -22.30 -10.68 2.82
CA GLY A 362 -22.97 -11.98 2.75
C GLY A 362 -24.09 -12.11 1.70
N PHE A 363 -24.56 -11.00 1.12
CA PHE A 363 -25.69 -11.02 0.17
C PHE A 363 -25.70 -9.84 -0.82
N LEU A 364 -26.67 -9.85 -1.75
CA LEU A 364 -26.84 -8.82 -2.81
C LEU A 364 -27.24 -7.44 -2.28
N ALA A 365 -28.01 -7.42 -1.19
CA ALA A 365 -28.58 -6.24 -0.55
C ALA A 365 -29.01 -6.63 0.87
N ASP A 366 -29.45 -5.65 1.66
CA ASP A 366 -29.99 -5.90 3.00
C ASP A 366 -31.36 -6.61 3.00
N ARG A 367 -31.73 -7.18 4.15
CA ARG A 367 -32.97 -7.95 4.38
C ARG A 367 -34.26 -7.16 4.16
N SER A 368 -34.22 -5.83 4.09
CA SER A 368 -35.41 -5.01 3.77
C SER A 368 -35.70 -4.96 2.27
N SER A 369 -34.75 -5.38 1.43
CA SER A 369 -34.89 -5.36 -0.02
C SER A 369 -35.82 -6.47 -0.53
N THR A 370 -36.89 -6.07 -1.22
CA THR A 370 -37.93 -6.94 -1.79
C THR A 370 -38.01 -6.90 -3.32
N ALA A 371 -37.27 -6.01 -3.99
CA ALA A 371 -37.36 -5.79 -5.44
C ALA A 371 -36.57 -6.80 -6.32
N PHE A 372 -36.04 -7.88 -5.73
CA PHE A 372 -35.16 -8.83 -6.41
C PHE A 372 -35.67 -10.28 -6.28
N ASP A 373 -36.66 -10.68 -7.08
CA ASP A 373 -37.26 -12.03 -7.05
C ASP A 373 -36.24 -13.18 -7.14
N TYR A 374 -35.14 -12.97 -7.88
CA TYR A 374 -34.04 -13.94 -8.05
C TYR A 374 -33.00 -13.94 -6.92
N ALA A 375 -33.14 -13.03 -5.96
CA ALA A 375 -32.21 -12.80 -4.86
C ALA A 375 -32.94 -12.30 -3.60
N VAL A 376 -34.02 -12.99 -3.23
CA VAL A 376 -34.72 -12.82 -1.95
C VAL A 376 -33.91 -13.47 -0.83
N TYR A 377 -33.53 -12.72 0.20
CA TYR A 377 -32.72 -13.19 1.33
C TYR A 377 -33.32 -14.39 2.09
N SER A 378 -34.65 -14.47 2.22
CA SER A 378 -35.30 -15.54 2.99
C SER A 378 -35.35 -16.90 2.25
N ASN A 379 -34.70 -17.04 1.09
CA ASN A 379 -34.59 -18.30 0.37
C ASN A 379 -33.13 -18.80 0.38
N PRO A 380 -32.78 -19.81 1.20
CA PRO A 380 -31.41 -20.29 1.35
C PRO A 380 -30.85 -21.02 0.10
N ASN A 381 -31.63 -21.10 -0.99
CA ASN A 381 -31.19 -21.61 -2.29
C ASN A 381 -30.76 -20.49 -3.25
N HIS A 382 -30.85 -19.22 -2.85
CA HIS A 382 -30.28 -18.09 -3.59
C HIS A 382 -28.79 -17.92 -3.32
N ASN A 383 -28.14 -17.02 -4.05
CA ASN A 383 -26.68 -16.85 -4.11
C ASN A 383 -26.06 -16.16 -2.87
N HIS A 384 -26.36 -16.64 -1.65
CA HIS A 384 -25.71 -16.20 -0.42
C HIS A 384 -24.22 -16.53 -0.40
N PHE A 385 -23.39 -15.69 0.23
CA PHE A 385 -21.97 -15.99 0.35
C PHE A 385 -21.70 -17.09 1.36
N LYS A 386 -20.92 -18.07 0.89
CA LYS A 386 -20.26 -19.07 1.70
C LYS A 386 -18.75 -18.88 1.58
N GLY A 387 -18.07 -18.77 2.71
CA GLY A 387 -16.65 -18.48 2.76
C GLY A 387 -16.28 -17.57 3.93
N GLN A 388 -15.12 -16.95 3.82
CA GLN A 388 -14.58 -16.03 4.83
C GLN A 388 -14.30 -14.64 4.22
N LEU A 389 -14.54 -13.58 5.00
CA LEU A 389 -14.15 -12.19 4.75
C LEU A 389 -13.21 -11.69 5.84
N ASP A 390 -12.27 -10.85 5.44
CA ASP A 390 -11.17 -10.34 6.25
C ASP A 390 -10.74 -8.97 5.66
N ASP A 391 -10.32 -8.04 6.52
CA ASP A 391 -9.83 -6.69 6.19
C ASP A 391 -10.59 -5.96 5.06
N VAL A 392 -11.90 -5.71 5.23
CA VAL A 392 -12.72 -4.96 4.27
C VAL A 392 -12.54 -3.45 4.49
N ARG A 393 -12.18 -2.69 3.45
CA ARG A 393 -11.90 -1.24 3.52
C ARG A 393 -12.52 -0.49 2.34
N ILE A 394 -13.17 0.64 2.60
CA ILE A 394 -13.79 1.50 1.56
C ILE A 394 -13.15 2.90 1.56
N TYR A 395 -12.97 3.48 0.38
CA TYR A 395 -12.31 4.77 0.17
C TYR A 395 -13.10 5.65 -0.81
N HIS A 396 -13.05 6.97 -0.60
CA HIS A 396 -13.45 7.98 -1.60
C HIS A 396 -12.24 8.61 -2.32
N LYS A 397 -11.20 7.80 -2.53
CA LYS A 397 -10.03 8.08 -3.36
C LYS A 397 -9.75 6.87 -4.25
N VAL A 398 -9.02 7.11 -5.34
CA VAL A 398 -8.38 6.06 -6.13
C VAL A 398 -7.07 5.69 -5.44
N LEU A 399 -6.75 4.40 -5.40
CA LEU A 399 -5.46 3.89 -4.93
C LEU A 399 -4.51 3.74 -6.14
N THR A 400 -3.21 3.94 -5.93
CA THR A 400 -2.19 3.67 -6.94
C THR A 400 -1.91 2.17 -7.06
N ASP A 401 -1.39 1.73 -8.22
CA ASP A 401 -0.94 0.35 -8.42
C ASP A 401 0.04 -0.09 -7.33
N LYS A 402 0.91 0.84 -6.87
CA LYS A 402 1.95 0.53 -5.87
C LYS A 402 1.44 0.53 -4.43
N GLU A 403 0.46 1.36 -4.08
CA GLU A 403 -0.30 1.21 -2.83
C GLU A 403 -0.95 -0.18 -2.75
N ILE A 404 -1.58 -0.64 -3.84
CA ILE A 404 -2.24 -1.96 -3.93
C ILE A 404 -1.23 -3.11 -3.86
N GLU A 405 -0.11 -3.00 -4.57
CA GLU A 405 0.96 -4.01 -4.58
C GLU A 405 1.61 -4.17 -3.19
N VAL A 406 1.86 -3.06 -2.48
CA VAL A 406 2.47 -3.08 -1.13
C VAL A 406 1.48 -3.55 -0.07
N MET A 407 0.21 -3.12 -0.14
CA MET A 407 -0.85 -3.61 0.75
C MET A 407 -0.96 -5.12 0.67
N TYR A 408 -1.13 -5.68 -0.54
CA TYR A 408 -1.13 -7.13 -0.74
C TYR A 408 0.16 -7.82 -0.24
N ASN A 409 1.34 -7.27 -0.55
CA ASN A 409 2.59 -7.93 -0.19
C ASN A 409 2.86 -7.97 1.33
N SER A 410 2.37 -6.99 2.08
CA SER A 410 2.48 -6.95 3.55
C SER A 410 1.45 -7.84 4.26
N GLU A 411 0.32 -8.13 3.61
CA GLU A 411 -0.86 -8.75 4.23
C GLU A 411 -1.12 -10.22 3.83
N LYS A 412 -0.38 -10.76 2.86
CA LYS A 412 -0.67 -12.06 2.24
C LYS A 412 -0.53 -13.30 3.16
N PRO A 413 -1.17 -14.44 2.82
CA PRO A 413 -1.06 -15.71 3.55
C PRO A 413 0.33 -16.34 3.47
#